data_AF-A0A351EN86-F1
#
_entry.id   AF-A0A351EN86-F1
#
_cell.length_a   1.000
_cell.length_b   1.000
_cell.length_c   1.000
_cell.angle_alpha   90.00
_cell.angle_beta   90.00
_cell.angle_gamma   90.00
#
_symmetry.space_group_name_H-M   'P 1'
#
loop_
_entity.id
_entity.type
_entity.pdbx_description
1 polymer ?
#
loop_
_entity_poly.entity_id
_entity_poly.type
_entity_poly.pdbx_seq_one_letter_code
_entity_poly.pdbx_strand_id
1 'polypeptide(L)'
;VDHAHDIRNEYVLSVTGTIRARPAETINSELPTGSIEIGDASVEIISRAEPPPFQIDGRVEVDETIRIRHRYLDLRNSRMQRNLRSRSAINASIRRAMDAQEFVEVETPMLIASTPEGARDFVVPSRLSPGNFYALP
;
A
#
# COMPACT_ATOMS: atom_id res chain seq x y z
N VAL A 1 23.55 -18.73 -3.88
CA VAL A 1 23.48 -17.63 -2.89
C VAL A 1 24.66 -17.81 -1.97
N ASP A 2 25.33 -16.74 -1.55
CA ASP A 2 26.54 -16.79 -0.70
C ASP A 2 26.37 -17.51 0.66
N HIS A 3 25.13 -17.84 1.08
CA HIS A 3 24.79 -18.51 2.33
C HIS A 3 25.36 -17.83 3.59
N ALA A 4 25.67 -16.53 3.51
CA ALA A 4 26.33 -15.81 4.59
C ALA A 4 25.40 -15.47 5.78
N HIS A 5 24.08 -15.54 5.56
CA HIS A 5 23.08 -15.02 6.50
C HIS A 5 21.86 -15.95 6.68
N ASP A 6 21.35 -16.05 7.91
CA ASP A 6 20.05 -16.69 8.23
C ASP A 6 18.91 -15.74 7.87
N ILE A 7 18.43 -15.83 6.62
CA ILE A 7 17.37 -14.95 6.08
C ILE A 7 16.01 -15.49 6.50
N ARG A 8 15.14 -14.60 7.00
CA ARG A 8 13.77 -14.92 7.42
C ARG A 8 12.75 -14.15 6.60
N ASN A 9 11.49 -14.57 6.70
CA ASN A 9 10.37 -13.93 6.01
C ASN A 9 10.32 -12.42 6.30
N GLU A 10 9.91 -11.67 5.28
CA GLU A 10 9.69 -10.22 5.33
C GLU A 10 10.93 -9.35 5.60
N TYR A 11 12.14 -9.92 5.56
CA TYR A 11 13.37 -9.12 5.57
C TYR A 11 13.44 -8.24 4.31
N VAL A 12 13.97 -7.03 4.46
CA VAL A 12 14.25 -6.15 3.33
C VAL A 12 15.68 -6.41 2.88
N LEU A 13 15.82 -6.92 1.66
CA LEU A 13 17.09 -7.39 1.11
C LEU A 13 17.43 -6.60 -0.16
N SER A 14 18.72 -6.36 -0.36
CA SER A 14 19.29 -6.04 -1.68
C SER A 14 19.96 -7.29 -2.22
N VAL A 15 19.63 -7.68 -3.45
CA VAL A 15 20.20 -8.88 -4.08
C VAL A 15 20.82 -8.49 -5.41
N THR A 16 22.10 -8.80 -5.56
CA THR A 16 22.85 -8.59 -6.82
C THR A 16 23.37 -9.93 -7.32
N GLY A 17 23.23 -10.22 -8.60
CA GLY A 17 23.73 -11.46 -9.20
C GLY A 17 23.51 -11.49 -10.71
N THR A 18 23.74 -12.65 -11.31
CA THR A 18 23.67 -12.84 -12.76
C THR A 18 22.36 -13.51 -13.16
N ILE A 19 21.63 -12.95 -14.12
CA ILE A 19 20.42 -13.60 -14.66
C ILE A 19 20.84 -14.82 -15.49
N ARG A 20 20.19 -15.96 -15.23
CA ARG A 20 20.35 -17.18 -16.02
C ARG A 20 19.03 -17.89 -16.25
N ALA A 21 18.97 -18.73 -17.29
CA ALA A 21 17.84 -19.59 -17.53
C ALA A 21 17.71 -20.64 -16.41
N ARG A 22 16.48 -20.94 -16.00
CA ARG A 22 16.22 -22.05 -15.10
C ARG A 22 16.46 -23.39 -15.81
N PRO A 23 16.95 -24.42 -15.11
CA PRO A 23 16.87 -25.79 -15.60
C PRO A 23 15.45 -26.14 -16.05
N ALA A 24 15.32 -26.97 -17.09
CA ALA A 24 14.02 -27.29 -17.70
C ALA A 24 12.98 -27.80 -16.69
N GLU A 25 13.43 -28.52 -15.66
CA GLU A 25 12.60 -29.10 -14.59
C GLU A 25 12.08 -28.06 -13.58
N THR A 26 12.68 -26.88 -13.48
CA THR A 26 12.35 -25.85 -12.48
C THR A 26 11.72 -24.59 -13.09
N ILE A 27 11.41 -24.63 -14.38
CA ILE A 27 10.63 -23.60 -15.07
C ILE A 27 9.22 -23.57 -14.51
N ASN A 28 8.75 -22.38 -14.12
CA ASN A 28 7.39 -22.17 -13.63
C ASN A 28 6.62 -21.25 -14.59
N SER A 29 5.64 -21.79 -15.32
CA SER A 29 4.81 -21.01 -16.26
C SER A 29 3.76 -20.13 -15.58
N GLU A 30 3.48 -20.32 -14.29
CA GLU A 30 2.54 -19.49 -13.53
C GLU A 30 3.14 -18.13 -13.13
N LEU A 31 4.47 -18.01 -13.19
CA LEU A 31 5.19 -16.78 -12.84
C LEU A 31 5.67 -16.06 -14.11
N PRO A 32 5.45 -14.74 -14.25
CA PRO A 32 5.95 -13.97 -15.39
C PRO A 32 7.48 -14.08 -15.60
N THR A 33 8.22 -14.29 -14.51
CA THR A 33 9.69 -14.44 -14.52
C THR A 33 10.14 -15.89 -14.34
N GLY A 34 9.23 -16.87 -14.46
CA GLY A 34 9.51 -18.25 -14.06
C GLY A 34 10.36 -19.07 -15.02
N SER A 35 10.82 -18.50 -16.14
CA SER A 35 11.84 -19.10 -17.02
C SER A 35 13.27 -18.73 -16.63
N ILE A 36 13.46 -17.74 -15.75
CA ILE A 36 14.77 -17.21 -15.35
C ILE A 36 14.93 -17.21 -13.83
N GLU A 37 16.18 -17.14 -13.38
CA GLU A 37 16.57 -16.99 -11.98
C GLU A 37 17.84 -16.15 -11.85
N ILE A 38 18.17 -15.73 -10.63
CA ILE A 38 19.41 -15.01 -10.31
C ILE A 38 20.41 -16.01 -9.73
N GLY A 39 21.48 -16.29 -10.47
CA GLY A 39 22.65 -17.06 -10.05
C GLY A 39 23.74 -16.17 -9.45
N ASP A 40 24.75 -16.81 -8.84
CA ASP A 40 25.93 -16.12 -8.24
C ASP A 40 25.56 -14.93 -7.36
N ALA A 41 24.44 -15.05 -6.66
CA ALA A 41 23.82 -13.94 -5.94
C ALA A 41 24.57 -13.62 -4.65
N SER A 42 24.90 -12.33 -4.48
CA SER A 42 25.29 -11.69 -3.23
C SER A 42 24.08 -10.99 -2.61
N VAL A 43 23.90 -11.17 -1.30
CA VAL A 43 22.74 -10.65 -0.57
C VAL A 43 23.18 -9.72 0.56
N GLU A 44 22.63 -8.51 0.58
CA GLU A 44 22.77 -7.55 1.67
C GLU A 44 21.44 -7.42 2.43
N ILE A 45 21.50 -7.50 3.77
CA ILE A 45 20.34 -7.23 4.62
C ILE A 45 20.27 -5.72 4.89
N ILE A 46 19.33 -5.04 4.22
CA ILE A 46 19.05 -3.61 4.46
C ILE A 46 18.33 -3.46 5.82
N SER A 47 17.37 -4.33 6.09
CA SER A 47 16.60 -4.29 7.34
C SER A 47 16.05 -5.66 7.72
N ARG A 48 16.17 -6.00 9.01
CA ARG A 48 15.60 -7.23 9.57
C ARG A 48 14.15 -6.99 9.98
N ALA A 49 13.31 -8.01 9.81
CA ALA A 49 11.92 -7.98 10.24
C ALA A 49 11.68 -8.93 11.43
N GLU A 50 10.79 -8.53 12.32
CA GLU A 50 10.19 -9.47 13.28
C GLU A 50 9.17 -10.38 12.54
N PRO A 51 8.90 -11.59 13.05
CA PRO A 51 7.86 -12.44 12.49
C PRO A 51 6.53 -11.69 12.42
N PRO A 52 5.89 -11.59 11.24
CA PRO A 52 4.67 -10.82 11.11
C PRO A 52 3.51 -11.51 11.86
N PRO A 53 2.56 -10.73 12.40
CA PRO A 53 1.40 -11.26 13.14
C PRO A 53 0.44 -12.09 12.26
N PHE A 54 0.59 -12.01 10.93
CA PHE A 54 -0.09 -12.86 9.95
C PHE A 54 0.75 -12.96 8.67
N GLN A 55 0.47 -13.95 7.84
CA GLN A 55 1.13 -14.08 6.53
C GLN A 55 0.53 -13.09 5.53
N ILE A 56 1.38 -12.33 4.83
CA ILE A 56 0.94 -11.29 3.89
C ILE A 56 0.27 -11.88 2.65
N ASP A 57 0.89 -12.90 2.04
CA ASP A 57 0.34 -13.63 0.89
C ASP A 57 0.09 -15.08 1.28
N GLY A 58 -1.15 -15.36 1.70
CA GLY A 58 -1.60 -16.69 2.10
C GLY A 58 -3.07 -16.91 1.77
N ARG A 59 -3.48 -18.19 1.70
CA ARG A 59 -4.90 -18.58 1.53
C ARG A 59 -5.72 -18.49 2.82
N VAL A 60 -5.10 -18.04 3.91
CA VAL A 60 -5.72 -17.97 5.24
C VAL A 60 -6.44 -16.63 5.37
N GLU A 61 -7.74 -16.67 5.69
CA GLU A 61 -8.44 -15.46 6.10
C GLU A 61 -7.89 -14.96 7.44
N VAL A 62 -7.49 -13.69 7.45
CA VAL A 62 -7.02 -12.98 8.64
C VAL A 62 -8.14 -12.08 9.11
N ASP A 63 -8.41 -12.10 10.42
CA ASP A 63 -9.40 -11.25 11.07
C ASP A 63 -9.22 -9.76 10.70
N GLU A 64 -10.33 -9.08 10.42
CA GLU A 64 -10.33 -7.68 9.99
C GLU A 64 -9.69 -6.75 11.03
N THR A 65 -9.93 -7.00 12.32
CA THR A 65 -9.37 -6.18 13.41
C THR A 65 -7.85 -6.25 13.40
N ILE A 66 -7.28 -7.44 13.15
CA ILE A 66 -5.82 -7.63 13.03
C ILE A 66 -5.30 -6.91 11.78
N ARG A 67 -5.99 -7.05 10.64
CA ARG A 67 -5.60 -6.41 9.38
C ARG A 67 -5.60 -4.88 9.49
N ILE A 68 -6.60 -4.30 10.15
CA ILE A 68 -6.68 -2.85 10.39
C ILE A 68 -5.60 -2.40 11.37
N ARG A 69 -5.38 -3.13 12.47
CA ARG A 69 -4.32 -2.82 13.45
C ARG A 69 -2.93 -2.81 12.82
N HIS A 70 -2.67 -3.75 11.92
CA HIS A 70 -1.38 -3.91 11.23
C HIS A 70 -1.51 -3.56 9.74
N ARG A 71 -2.27 -2.49 9.43
CA ARG A 71 -2.59 -2.13 8.04
C ARG A 71 -1.35 -1.91 7.17
N TYR A 72 -0.24 -1.47 7.75
CA TYR A 72 1.04 -1.33 7.03
C TYR A 72 1.58 -2.66 6.45
N LEU A 73 1.28 -3.81 7.06
CA LEU A 73 1.58 -5.14 6.50
C LEU A 73 0.51 -5.57 5.50
N ASP A 74 -0.77 -5.39 5.85
CA ASP A 74 -1.90 -5.77 4.98
C ASP A 74 -1.86 -5.03 3.63
N LEU A 75 -1.36 -3.79 3.63
CA LEU A 75 -1.16 -3.03 2.40
C LEU A 75 -0.11 -3.64 1.46
N ARG A 76 0.79 -4.52 1.92
CA ARG A 76 1.78 -5.20 1.07
C ARG A 76 1.16 -6.30 0.20
N ASN A 77 0.02 -6.85 0.62
CA ASN A 77 -0.69 -7.89 -0.13
C ASN A 77 -1.02 -7.44 -1.55
N SER A 78 -0.87 -8.35 -2.52
CA SER A 78 -1.08 -8.06 -3.95
C SER A 78 -2.47 -7.46 -4.25
N ARG A 79 -3.52 -7.88 -3.54
CA ARG A 79 -4.88 -7.34 -3.67
C ARG A 79 -4.96 -5.88 -3.23
N MET A 80 -4.41 -5.54 -2.07
CA MET A 80 -4.41 -4.14 -1.58
C MET A 80 -3.55 -3.25 -2.47
N GLN A 81 -2.39 -3.74 -2.90
CA GLN A 81 -1.51 -3.09 -3.86
C GLN A 81 -2.21 -2.80 -5.20
N ARG A 82 -3.00 -3.75 -5.74
CA ARG A 82 -3.83 -3.53 -6.94
C ARG A 82 -4.91 -2.49 -6.68
N ASN A 83 -5.67 -2.62 -5.60
CA ASN A 83 -6.77 -1.70 -5.29
C ASN A 83 -6.31 -0.24 -5.19
N LEU A 84 -5.20 0.03 -4.50
CA LEU A 84 -4.66 1.38 -4.35
C LEU A 84 -4.13 1.95 -5.69
N ARG A 85 -3.42 1.15 -6.49
CA ARG A 85 -2.95 1.58 -7.82
C ARG A 85 -4.11 1.86 -8.77
N SER A 86 -5.14 1.01 -8.77
CA SER A 86 -6.35 1.21 -9.57
C SER A 86 -7.07 2.49 -9.16
N ARG A 87 -7.26 2.73 -7.84
CA ARG A 87 -7.86 3.98 -7.35
C ARG A 87 -7.07 5.21 -7.81
N SER A 88 -5.74 5.16 -7.74
CA SER A 88 -4.87 6.24 -8.22
C SER A 88 -5.06 6.49 -9.73
N ALA A 89 -5.02 5.43 -10.54
CA ALA A 89 -5.18 5.52 -11.99
C ALA A 89 -6.57 6.05 -12.39
N ILE A 90 -7.63 5.63 -11.70
CA ILE A 90 -9.00 6.12 -11.89
C ILE A 90 -9.07 7.61 -11.58
N ASN A 91 -8.59 8.03 -10.42
CA ASN A 91 -8.61 9.45 -10.03
C ASN A 91 -7.82 10.31 -11.02
N ALA A 92 -6.66 9.84 -11.48
CA ALA A 92 -5.88 10.55 -12.49
C ALA A 92 -6.62 10.63 -13.84
N SER A 93 -7.34 9.59 -14.23
CA SER A 93 -8.14 9.59 -15.46
C SER A 93 -9.31 10.58 -15.39
N ILE A 94 -10.01 10.64 -14.25
CA ILE A 94 -11.11 11.60 -14.03
C ILE A 94 -10.59 13.02 -14.14
N ARG A 95 -9.49 13.34 -13.43
CA ARG A 95 -8.88 14.67 -13.48
C ARG A 95 -8.48 15.08 -14.91
N ARG A 96 -7.82 14.19 -15.66
CA ARG A 96 -7.46 14.45 -17.06
C ARG A 96 -8.68 14.73 -17.95
N ALA A 97 -9.79 14.02 -17.72
CA ALA A 97 -11.00 14.25 -18.50
C ALA A 97 -11.68 15.60 -18.17
N MET A 98 -11.63 16.03 -16.91
CA MET A 98 -12.15 17.33 -16.47
C MET A 98 -11.28 18.48 -16.99
N ASP A 99 -9.96 18.34 -16.90
CA ASP A 99 -8.97 19.30 -17.40
C ASP A 99 -9.13 19.53 -18.91
N ALA A 100 -9.33 18.47 -19.69
CA ALA A 100 -9.60 18.55 -21.13
C ALA A 100 -10.90 19.31 -21.49
N GLN A 101 -11.80 19.50 -20.52
CA GLN A 101 -13.03 20.28 -20.65
C GLN A 101 -12.93 21.64 -19.95
N GLU A 102 -11.71 22.09 -19.64
CA GLU A 102 -11.42 23.39 -19.03
C GLU A 102 -12.02 23.59 -17.63
N PHE A 103 -12.30 22.50 -16.89
CA PHE A 103 -12.66 22.60 -15.48
C PHE A 103 -11.44 22.99 -14.63
N VAL A 104 -11.68 23.79 -13.59
CA VAL A 104 -10.66 24.19 -12.61
C VAL A 104 -10.78 23.33 -11.36
N GLU A 105 -9.68 22.72 -10.92
CA GLU A 105 -9.61 22.04 -9.61
C GLU A 105 -9.52 23.11 -8.50
N VAL A 106 -10.59 23.23 -7.70
CA VAL A 106 -10.70 24.21 -6.61
C VAL A 106 -10.75 23.48 -5.27
N GLU A 107 -9.80 23.77 -4.40
CA GLU A 107 -9.83 23.29 -3.01
C GLU A 107 -10.79 24.14 -2.18
N THR A 108 -11.70 23.47 -1.45
CA THR A 108 -12.66 24.13 -0.54
C THR A 108 -12.25 23.93 0.92
N PRO A 109 -12.56 24.87 1.83
CA PRO A 109 -12.23 24.73 3.25
C PRO A 109 -12.84 23.48 3.90
N MET A 110 -12.07 22.79 4.75
CA MET A 110 -12.52 21.62 5.52
C MET A 110 -13.11 21.97 6.89
N LEU A 111 -12.91 23.18 7.39
CA LEU A 111 -13.47 23.64 8.67
C LEU A 111 -14.53 24.70 8.38
N ILE A 112 -15.79 24.27 8.32
CA ILE A 112 -16.92 25.11 7.94
C ILE A 112 -17.81 25.43 9.16
N ALA A 113 -18.75 26.37 8.99
CA ALA A 113 -19.83 26.55 9.95
C ALA A 113 -20.82 25.39 9.84
N SER A 114 -21.31 24.90 10.98
CA SER A 114 -22.34 23.86 11.01
C SER A 114 -23.67 24.41 10.51
N THR A 115 -24.34 23.65 9.63
CA THR A 115 -25.68 23.96 9.14
C THR A 115 -26.65 22.86 9.58
N PRO A 116 -27.76 23.19 10.28
CA PRO A 116 -28.63 22.19 10.93
C PRO A 116 -29.55 21.43 9.95
N GLU A 117 -29.30 21.49 8.65
CA GLU A 117 -30.19 20.99 7.60
C GLU A 117 -29.94 19.51 7.25
N GLY A 118 -28.85 18.92 7.75
CA GLY A 118 -28.34 17.63 7.29
C GLY A 118 -28.11 16.56 8.37
N ALA A 119 -27.12 15.70 8.10
CA ALA A 119 -26.67 14.68 9.04
C ALA A 119 -25.93 15.30 10.24
N ARG A 120 -25.51 14.48 11.21
CA ARG A 120 -24.72 14.97 12.35
C ARG A 120 -23.30 15.31 11.90
N ASP A 121 -22.87 16.53 12.21
CA ASP A 121 -21.52 17.01 11.92
C ASP A 121 -20.48 16.46 12.91
N PHE A 122 -19.28 16.19 12.39
CA PHE A 122 -18.09 16.08 13.23
C PHE A 122 -17.62 17.48 13.63
N VAL A 123 -17.54 17.74 14.93
CA VAL A 123 -17.16 19.05 15.45
C VAL A 123 -15.69 19.14 15.82
N VAL A 124 -15.07 20.27 15.49
CA VAL A 124 -13.70 20.62 15.86
C VAL A 124 -13.73 21.88 16.74
N PRO A 125 -13.39 21.80 18.04
CA PRO A 125 -13.45 22.94 18.94
C PRO A 125 -12.46 24.04 18.55
N SER A 126 -12.90 25.29 18.57
CA SER A 126 -12.02 26.44 18.33
C SER A 126 -11.31 26.86 19.61
N ARG A 127 -9.97 26.89 19.57
CA ARG A 127 -9.16 27.44 20.66
C ARG A 127 -9.27 28.97 20.75
N LEU A 128 -9.45 29.67 19.63
CA LEU A 128 -9.48 31.14 19.57
C LEU A 128 -10.82 31.73 20.02
N SER A 129 -11.90 30.96 19.90
CA SER A 129 -13.25 31.40 20.26
C SER A 129 -13.91 30.35 21.16
N PRO A 130 -13.60 30.35 22.47
CA PRO A 130 -14.14 29.37 23.42
C PRO A 130 -15.66 29.26 23.33
N GLY A 131 -16.17 28.02 23.33
CA GLY A 131 -17.61 27.73 23.16
C GLY A 131 -18.07 27.61 21.71
N ASN A 132 -17.23 27.95 20.72
CA ASN A 132 -17.55 27.79 19.29
C ASN A 132 -16.81 26.60 18.69
N PHE A 133 -17.40 26.04 17.63
CA PHE A 133 -16.93 24.85 16.94
C PHE A 133 -16.97 25.06 15.42
N TYR A 134 -16.01 24.47 14.72
CA TYR A 134 -16.12 24.21 13.29
C TYR A 134 -16.75 22.83 13.07
N ALA A 135 -17.29 22.61 11.88
CA ALA A 135 -17.73 21.32 11.38
C ALA A 135 -16.85 20.86 10.22
N LEU A 136 -16.67 19.54 10.07
CA LEU A 136 -16.17 18.95 8.83
C LEU A 136 -17.33 18.83 7.83
N PRO A 137 -17.15 19.24 6.56
CA PRO A 137 -18.19 19.17 5.53
C PRO A 137 -18.55 17.74 5.12
#